data_AF-A0A8J7VRA1-F1
#
_entry.id   AF-A0A8J7VRA1-F1
#
_cell.length_a   1.000
_cell.length_b   1.000
_cell.length_c   1.000
_cell.angle_alpha   90.00
_cell.angle_beta   90.00
_cell.angle_gamma   90.00
#
_symmetry.space_group_name_H-M   'P 1'
#
loop_
_entity.id
_entity.type
_entity.pdbx_description
1 polymer ?
#
loop_
_entity_poly.entity_id
_entity_poly.type
_entity_poly.pdbx_seq_one_letter_code
_entity_poly.pdbx_strand_id
1 'polypeptide(L)'
;VSLRPGMVTPTSGVLTSRFGPRMHPIQHVVKVHNGTDWAAPIGTPVVAAFAGTILYAGNGGTYGNLVKISHPGNLESRYAHLSAFADGLRAGQPIKAGQLIGYIGTTGQSTGPHLHFELYENGAAVDPLGGSATVVADGGGSAVEVLVDQIIRVESGGNASAKNPLSSATGLGQFIASTWLRMMQQYRPDLASSMSREALLALRNDPTISKEMVTALAREGESYLRARGHQITAGRLYLCHFLGAEGANMVLSAQDTQLVVDVMGQGVINANPFLAGKTIANVKDWAESKMSHKGGGSLPTAPIIPLEVQAYAKVIDTLVKSQI
;
A
#
# COMPACT_ATOMS: atom_id res chain seq x y z
N VAL A 1 0.39 -17.80 10.64
CA VAL A 1 0.72 -16.53 9.98
C VAL A 1 2.23 -16.46 9.89
N SER A 2 2.82 -16.26 8.70
CA SER A 2 4.27 -16.12 8.60
C SER A 2 4.66 -14.71 9.04
N LEU A 3 5.58 -14.61 10.01
CA LEU A 3 6.07 -13.34 10.52
C LEU A 3 7.37 -12.99 9.79
N ARG A 4 7.71 -11.70 9.71
CA ARG A 4 9.06 -11.29 9.29
C ARG A 4 10.14 -12.03 10.12
N PRO A 5 11.27 -12.44 9.53
CA PRO A 5 12.35 -13.06 10.27
C PRO A 5 12.78 -12.21 11.47
N GLY A 6 12.89 -12.82 12.65
CA GLY A 6 13.24 -12.14 13.90
C GLY A 6 12.10 -11.35 14.57
N MET A 7 10.89 -11.35 13.99
CA MET A 7 9.72 -10.71 14.60
C MET A 7 9.02 -11.64 15.59
N VAL A 8 8.84 -11.17 16.82
CA VAL A 8 7.96 -11.80 17.80
C VAL A 8 6.52 -11.35 17.54
N THR A 9 5.55 -12.27 17.62
CA THR A 9 4.12 -11.88 17.53
C THR A 9 3.80 -10.89 18.66
N PRO A 10 3.34 -9.67 18.36
CA PRO A 10 3.23 -8.61 19.37
C PRO A 10 2.09 -8.83 20.37
N THR A 11 1.16 -9.74 20.09
CA THR A 11 0.07 -10.10 21.02
C THR A 11 -0.51 -11.47 20.70
N SER A 12 -1.19 -12.08 21.66
CA SER A 12 -2.01 -13.28 21.44
C SER A 12 -3.42 -12.86 21.05
N GLY A 13 -3.78 -13.03 19.78
CA GLY A 13 -5.09 -12.61 19.28
C GLY A 13 -5.39 -13.15 17.87
N VAL A 14 -6.60 -12.86 17.40
CA VAL A 14 -7.03 -13.22 16.05
C VAL A 14 -6.68 -12.07 15.10
N LEU A 15 -5.95 -12.38 14.04
CA LEU A 15 -5.68 -11.43 12.97
C LEU A 15 -6.99 -11.08 12.25
N THR A 16 -7.51 -9.88 12.46
CA THR A 16 -8.80 -9.43 11.92
C THR A 16 -8.66 -8.50 10.73
N SER A 17 -7.52 -7.80 10.61
CA SER A 17 -7.24 -6.92 9.48
C SER A 17 -5.75 -6.94 9.14
N ARG A 18 -5.42 -6.92 7.86
CA ARG A 18 -4.04 -6.91 7.36
C ARG A 18 -3.65 -5.51 6.89
N PHE A 19 -2.35 -5.32 6.70
CA PHE A 19 -1.79 -4.14 6.04
C PHE A 19 -2.29 -4.02 4.59
N GLY A 20 -2.50 -2.78 4.14
CA GLY A 20 -2.84 -2.45 2.76
C GLY A 20 -4.27 -1.94 2.54
N PRO A 21 -4.65 -1.67 1.28
CA PRO A 21 -5.98 -1.18 0.93
C PRO A 21 -7.11 -2.11 1.43
N ARG A 22 -8.11 -1.54 2.08
CA ARG A 22 -9.37 -2.22 2.44
C ARG A 22 -10.59 -1.38 2.08
N MET A 23 -11.67 -2.03 1.66
CA MET A 23 -12.96 -1.38 1.53
C MET A 23 -13.44 -0.97 2.93
N HIS A 24 -13.70 0.32 3.13
CA HIS A 24 -14.24 0.83 4.39
C HIS A 24 -15.70 0.36 4.54
N PRO A 25 -16.05 -0.41 5.59
CA PRO A 25 -17.33 -1.14 5.67
C PRO A 25 -18.57 -0.23 5.68
N ILE A 26 -18.41 1.05 6.01
CA ILE A 26 -19.50 2.02 6.07
C ILE A 26 -19.50 2.98 4.87
N GLN A 27 -18.33 3.24 4.29
CA GLN A 27 -18.17 4.29 3.27
C GLN A 27 -17.98 3.71 1.87
N HIS A 28 -17.76 2.40 1.74
CA HIS A 28 -17.46 1.70 0.49
C HIS A 28 -16.32 2.33 -0.33
N VAL A 29 -15.44 3.09 0.34
CA VAL A 29 -14.21 3.65 -0.25
C VAL A 29 -13.02 2.79 0.16
N VAL A 30 -12.05 2.61 -0.73
CA VAL A 30 -10.79 1.94 -0.39
C VAL A 30 -9.96 2.90 0.47
N LYS A 31 -9.75 2.54 1.75
CA LYS A 31 -8.81 3.21 2.65
C LYS A 31 -7.62 2.30 2.90
N VAL A 32 -6.41 2.85 2.84
CA VAL A 32 -5.21 2.07 3.17
C VAL A 32 -5.14 1.91 4.68
N HIS A 33 -5.07 0.66 5.11
CA HIS A 33 -4.79 0.29 6.47
C HIS A 33 -3.27 0.19 6.64
N ASN A 34 -2.68 1.16 7.33
CA ASN A 34 -1.22 1.29 7.47
C ASN A 34 -0.60 0.29 8.46
N GLY A 35 -1.42 -0.60 9.02
CA GLY A 35 -1.01 -1.58 10.02
C GLY A 35 -1.75 -2.90 9.89
N THR A 36 -1.61 -3.72 10.91
CA THR A 36 -2.25 -5.02 11.06
C THR A 36 -3.02 -5.03 12.37
N ASP A 37 -4.28 -5.47 12.32
CA ASP A 37 -5.13 -5.51 13.51
C ASP A 37 -5.23 -6.93 14.06
N TRP A 38 -4.91 -7.07 15.34
CA TRP A 38 -5.19 -8.27 16.12
C TRP A 38 -6.29 -8.01 17.13
N ALA A 39 -7.45 -8.60 16.92
CA ALA A 39 -8.53 -8.57 17.89
C ALA A 39 -8.23 -9.52 19.05
N ALA A 40 -8.36 -8.99 20.26
CA ALA A 40 -8.28 -9.74 21.51
C ALA A 40 -8.92 -8.92 22.66
N PRO A 41 -9.30 -9.55 23.78
CA PRO A 41 -9.93 -8.85 24.90
C PRO A 41 -9.07 -7.70 25.45
N ILE A 42 -9.73 -6.67 25.97
CA ILE A 42 -9.05 -5.59 26.72
C ILE A 42 -8.21 -6.20 27.85
N GLY A 43 -6.99 -5.70 28.05
CA GLY A 43 -6.06 -6.21 29.05
C GLY A 43 -5.16 -7.34 28.55
N THR A 44 -5.34 -7.83 27.31
CA THR A 44 -4.43 -8.82 26.72
C THR A 44 -3.03 -8.22 26.59
N PRO A 45 -1.96 -8.93 27.02
CA PRO A 45 -0.59 -8.42 26.91
C PRO A 45 -0.17 -8.07 25.48
N VAL A 46 0.53 -6.94 25.35
CA VAL A 46 1.21 -6.48 24.13
C VAL A 46 2.70 -6.41 24.40
N VAL A 47 3.48 -7.07 23.57
CA VAL A 47 4.95 -7.16 23.66
C VAL A 47 5.62 -6.49 22.47
N ALA A 48 6.87 -6.04 22.66
CA ALA A 48 7.67 -5.49 21.58
C ALA A 48 7.99 -6.56 20.54
N ALA A 49 7.63 -6.31 19.27
CA ALA A 49 7.86 -7.23 18.16
C ALA A 49 9.36 -7.43 17.86
N PHE A 50 10.19 -6.42 18.14
CA PHE A 50 11.65 -6.43 17.96
C PHE A 50 12.35 -5.75 19.13
N ALA A 51 13.66 -6.02 19.30
CA ALA A 51 14.50 -5.28 20.23
C ALA A 51 14.80 -3.87 19.71
N GLY A 52 14.98 -2.90 20.59
CA GLY A 52 15.13 -1.51 20.17
C GLY A 52 15.12 -0.51 21.33
N THR A 53 14.71 0.72 21.02
CA THR A 53 14.59 1.82 21.99
C THR A 53 13.21 2.46 21.86
N ILE A 54 12.54 2.68 23.00
CA ILE A 54 11.26 3.39 23.04
C ILE A 54 11.46 4.83 22.56
N LEU A 55 10.80 5.20 21.47
CA LEU A 55 10.76 6.58 20.98
C LEU A 55 9.66 7.37 21.69
N TYR A 56 8.52 6.72 21.95
CA TYR A 56 7.34 7.38 22.50
C TYR A 56 6.46 6.39 23.25
N ALA A 57 5.86 6.83 24.35
CA ALA A 57 4.79 6.14 25.06
C ALA A 57 3.85 7.21 25.64
N GLY A 58 2.64 7.31 25.10
CA GLY A 58 1.70 8.38 25.51
C GLY A 58 0.45 8.46 24.64
N ASN A 59 -0.28 9.58 24.73
CA ASN A 59 -1.49 9.82 23.95
C ASN A 59 -1.15 10.21 22.50
N GLY A 60 -1.43 9.32 21.56
CA GLY A 60 -1.23 9.48 20.11
C GLY A 60 -2.44 10.01 19.35
N GLY A 61 -3.41 10.66 20.01
CA GLY A 61 -4.60 11.23 19.38
C GLY A 61 -5.54 10.16 18.85
N THR A 62 -5.70 10.06 17.52
CA THR A 62 -6.57 9.05 16.89
C THR A 62 -6.09 7.62 17.13
N TYR A 63 -4.79 7.42 17.36
CA TYR A 63 -4.22 6.12 17.75
C TYR A 63 -4.52 5.75 19.22
N GLY A 64 -5.07 6.66 20.02
CA GLY A 64 -5.25 6.42 21.46
C GLY A 64 -3.91 6.33 22.18
N ASN A 65 -3.80 5.46 23.17
CA ASN A 65 -2.52 5.19 23.82
C ASN A 65 -1.59 4.45 22.84
N LEU A 66 -0.43 5.06 22.60
CA LEU A 66 0.49 4.68 21.54
C LEU A 66 1.89 4.46 22.11
N VAL A 67 2.50 3.33 21.74
CA VAL A 67 3.94 3.09 21.90
C VAL A 67 4.61 3.10 20.53
N LYS A 68 5.75 3.79 20.42
CA LYS A 68 6.62 3.75 19.23
C LYS A 68 8.01 3.27 19.63
N ILE A 69 8.59 2.36 18.86
CA ILE A 69 9.90 1.75 19.14
C ILE A 69 10.77 1.84 17.90
N SER A 70 11.97 2.39 18.04
CA SER A 70 13.00 2.36 17.01
C SER A 70 13.82 1.08 17.12
N HIS A 71 14.15 0.49 15.98
CA HIS A 71 14.90 -0.75 15.87
C HIS A 71 16.10 -0.56 14.93
N PRO A 72 17.12 -1.44 15.00
CA PRO A 72 18.21 -1.45 14.04
C PRO A 72 17.71 -1.52 12.59
N GLY A 73 18.43 -0.89 11.66
CA GLY A 73 18.10 -0.91 10.23
C GLY A 73 16.98 0.06 9.81
N ASN A 74 16.84 1.20 10.50
CA ASN A 74 15.79 2.21 10.24
C ASN A 74 14.37 1.64 10.28
N LEU A 75 14.16 0.68 11.17
CA LEU A 75 12.85 0.11 11.44
C LEU A 75 12.19 0.83 12.61
N GLU A 76 10.89 1.08 12.53
CA GLU A 76 10.07 1.60 13.61
C GLU A 76 8.80 0.75 13.73
N SER A 77 8.43 0.34 14.94
CA SER A 77 7.14 -0.28 15.18
C SER A 77 6.24 0.60 16.03
N ARG A 78 4.93 0.51 15.78
CA ARG A 78 3.91 1.26 16.50
C ARG A 78 2.81 0.34 17.03
N TYR A 79 2.37 0.61 18.25
CA TYR A 79 1.38 -0.19 18.97
C TYR A 79 0.31 0.76 19.49
N ALA A 80 -0.86 0.74 18.85
CA ALA A 80 -1.94 1.68 19.10
C ALA A 80 -3.14 1.03 19.81
N HIS A 81 -4.07 1.89 20.22
CA HIS A 81 -5.32 1.58 20.92
C HIS A 81 -5.14 0.90 22.28
N LEU A 82 -3.97 1.03 22.90
CA LEU A 82 -3.66 0.37 24.17
C LEU A 82 -4.59 0.84 25.30
N SER A 83 -4.92 -0.02 26.26
CA SER A 83 -5.66 0.38 27.47
C SER A 83 -4.72 1.03 28.49
N ALA A 84 -3.52 0.47 28.62
CA ALA A 84 -2.49 0.90 29.55
C ALA A 84 -1.09 0.54 29.01
N PHE A 85 -0.08 1.27 29.48
CA PHE A 85 1.33 0.96 29.26
C PHE A 85 1.84 -0.01 30.33
N ALA A 86 2.92 -0.72 30.03
CA ALA A 86 3.64 -1.48 31.05
C ALA A 86 4.30 -0.54 32.07
N ASP A 87 4.44 -1.00 33.31
CA ASP A 87 5.03 -0.20 34.38
C ASP A 87 6.45 0.25 34.06
N GLY A 88 6.72 1.53 34.30
CA GLY A 88 8.03 2.14 34.10
C GLY A 88 8.43 2.38 32.64
N LEU A 89 7.54 2.10 31.67
CA LEU A 89 7.80 2.35 30.25
C LEU A 89 7.98 3.85 29.97
N ARG A 90 9.12 4.22 29.40
CA ARG A 90 9.44 5.63 29.07
C ARG A 90 10.29 5.76 27.82
N ALA A 91 10.22 6.93 27.17
CA ALA A 91 11.07 7.26 26.03
C ALA A 91 12.57 7.16 26.39
N GLY A 92 13.38 6.72 25.43
CA GLY A 92 14.81 6.45 25.59
C GLY A 92 15.15 5.10 26.25
N GLN A 93 14.15 4.34 26.72
CA GLN A 93 14.38 3.05 27.35
C GLN A 93 14.74 1.97 26.32
N PRO A 94 15.79 1.17 26.54
CA PRO A 94 16.05 -0.01 25.72
C PRO A 94 15.01 -1.11 25.99
N ILE A 95 14.57 -1.78 24.94
CA ILE A 95 13.54 -2.83 24.98
C ILE A 95 14.06 -4.09 24.30
N LYS A 96 13.76 -5.26 24.85
CA LYS A 96 14.03 -6.55 24.20
C LYS A 96 12.82 -6.99 23.37
N ALA A 97 13.06 -7.75 22.31
CA ALA A 97 11.98 -8.44 21.61
C ALA A 97 11.23 -9.36 22.61
N GLY A 98 9.90 -9.35 22.56
CA GLY A 98 9.03 -10.09 23.49
C GLY A 98 8.84 -9.44 24.86
N GLN A 99 9.48 -8.29 25.14
CA GLN A 99 9.27 -7.59 26.41
C GLN A 99 7.89 -6.92 26.43
N LEU A 100 7.18 -7.03 27.55
CA LEU A 100 5.90 -6.38 27.78
C LEU A 100 6.02 -4.86 27.67
N ILE A 101 5.12 -4.25 26.87
CA ILE A 101 5.06 -2.80 26.65
C ILE A 101 3.68 -2.21 26.95
N GLY A 102 2.65 -3.03 27.07
CA GLY A 102 1.32 -2.56 27.44
C GLY A 102 0.27 -3.63 27.26
N TYR A 103 -0.97 -3.19 27.17
CA TYR A 103 -2.14 -4.06 27.11
C TYR A 103 -3.12 -3.57 26.05
N ILE A 104 -3.78 -4.51 25.37
CA ILE A 104 -4.81 -4.21 24.39
C ILE A 104 -5.92 -3.39 25.04
N GLY A 105 -6.42 -2.40 24.30
CA GLY A 105 -7.56 -1.61 24.68
C GLY A 105 -8.43 -1.27 23.47
N THR A 106 -9.12 -0.14 23.58
CA THR A 106 -9.95 0.44 22.52
C THR A 106 -9.88 1.97 22.56
N THR A 107 -8.74 2.51 22.99
CA THR A 107 -8.55 3.97 23.13
C THR A 107 -8.37 4.64 21.77
N GLY A 108 -8.66 5.94 21.67
CA GLY A 108 -8.62 6.67 20.39
C GLY A 108 -9.79 6.31 19.48
N GLN A 109 -9.58 6.35 18.16
CA GLN A 109 -10.59 5.96 17.17
C GLN A 109 -10.52 4.47 16.89
N SER A 110 -11.22 3.68 17.71
CA SER A 110 -11.34 2.24 17.57
C SER A 110 -12.80 1.81 17.58
N THR A 111 -13.15 0.79 16.79
CA THR A 111 -14.50 0.21 16.73
C THR A 111 -14.68 -0.98 17.68
N GLY A 112 -13.62 -1.41 18.37
CA GLY A 112 -13.65 -2.51 19.32
C GLY A 112 -12.26 -2.93 19.80
N PRO A 113 -12.15 -3.82 20.80
CA PRO A 113 -10.86 -4.21 21.37
C PRO A 113 -9.92 -4.88 20.35
N HIS A 114 -8.80 -4.22 20.05
CA HIS A 114 -7.75 -4.76 19.17
C HIS A 114 -6.42 -4.04 19.39
N LEU A 115 -5.33 -4.69 18.98
CA LEU A 115 -4.04 -4.04 18.73
C LEU A 115 -3.99 -3.62 17.27
N HIS A 116 -3.82 -2.32 17.01
CA HIS A 116 -3.40 -1.83 15.70
C HIS A 116 -1.87 -1.68 15.68
N PHE A 117 -1.21 -2.48 14.85
CA PHE A 117 0.24 -2.58 14.78
C PHE A 117 0.76 -2.11 13.43
N GLU A 118 1.63 -1.10 13.42
CA GLU A 118 2.29 -0.63 12.21
C GLU A 118 3.78 -0.96 12.28
N LEU A 119 4.34 -1.30 11.13
CA LEU A 119 5.79 -1.42 10.94
C LEU A 119 6.21 -0.43 9.86
N TYR A 120 7.28 0.30 10.12
CA TYR A 120 7.87 1.27 9.22
C TYR A 120 9.30 0.87 8.91
N GLU A 121 9.70 1.01 7.65
CA GLU A 121 11.05 0.76 7.16
C GLU A 121 11.49 1.96 6.33
N ASN A 122 12.56 2.63 6.76
CA ASN A 122 13.03 3.89 6.16
C ASN A 122 11.94 4.96 6.07
N GLY A 123 11.08 5.05 7.10
CA GLY A 123 10.01 6.06 7.19
C GLY A 123 8.72 5.72 6.42
N ALA A 124 8.68 4.62 5.66
CA ALA A 124 7.48 4.16 4.97
C ALA A 124 6.83 2.96 5.69
N ALA A 125 5.49 2.95 5.78
CA ALA A 125 4.77 1.84 6.37
C ALA A 125 4.88 0.59 5.47
N VAL A 126 5.08 -0.59 6.07
CA VAL A 126 5.30 -1.87 5.40
C VAL A 126 4.47 -2.98 6.04
N ASP A 127 4.14 -4.03 5.27
CA ASP A 127 3.42 -5.18 5.80
C ASP A 127 4.27 -5.92 6.86
N PRO A 128 3.81 -5.98 8.13
CA PRO A 128 4.53 -6.69 9.18
C PRO A 128 4.48 -8.21 9.03
N LEU A 129 3.53 -8.76 8.26
CA LEU A 129 3.30 -10.19 8.07
C LEU A 129 3.90 -10.75 6.76
N GLY A 130 4.74 -9.97 6.07
CA GLY A 130 5.33 -10.34 4.77
C GLY A 130 6.49 -11.35 4.80
N GLY A 131 6.71 -12.07 5.91
CA GLY A 131 7.88 -12.95 6.05
C GLY A 131 7.77 -14.29 5.32
N SER A 132 8.54 -14.43 4.24
CA SER A 132 8.98 -15.67 3.56
C SER A 132 7.93 -16.61 2.95
N ALA A 133 7.76 -16.52 1.64
CA ALA A 133 7.82 -17.70 0.77
C ALA A 133 9.20 -17.68 0.09
N THR A 134 10.06 -18.63 0.44
CA THR A 134 11.25 -19.07 -0.31
C THR A 134 11.79 -18.07 -1.33
N VAL A 135 12.81 -17.32 -0.92
CA VAL A 135 13.79 -16.75 -1.86
C VAL A 135 14.51 -17.95 -2.46
N VAL A 136 14.07 -18.42 -3.62
CA VAL A 136 14.95 -19.18 -4.49
C VAL A 136 15.89 -18.15 -5.06
N ALA A 137 17.15 -18.25 -4.66
CA ALA A 137 18.22 -17.40 -5.15
C ALA A 137 18.33 -17.52 -6.67
N ASP A 138 18.23 -16.40 -7.39
CA ASP A 138 19.19 -16.09 -8.43
C ASP A 138 19.28 -14.57 -8.62
N GLY A 139 20.47 -14.07 -8.96
CA GLY A 139 20.84 -12.66 -8.84
C GLY A 139 19.94 -11.67 -9.61
N GLY A 140 19.41 -10.70 -8.86
CA GLY A 140 18.67 -9.53 -9.34
C GLY A 140 18.04 -8.83 -8.14
N GLY A 141 17.93 -7.50 -8.14
CA GLY A 141 17.30 -6.74 -7.05
C GLY A 141 15.92 -7.30 -6.67
N SER A 142 15.37 -6.90 -5.52
CA SER A 142 14.06 -7.41 -5.07
C SER A 142 13.05 -7.43 -6.23
N ALA A 143 12.14 -8.41 -6.32
CA ALA A 143 11.18 -8.50 -7.43
C ALA A 143 10.42 -7.16 -7.68
N VAL A 144 10.29 -6.35 -6.62
CA VAL A 144 9.81 -4.97 -6.63
C VAL A 144 10.75 -3.99 -7.36
N GLU A 145 12.06 -4.03 -7.13
CA GLU A 145 13.02 -3.15 -7.82
C GLU A 145 13.12 -3.46 -9.31
N VAL A 146 13.18 -4.76 -9.66
CA VAL A 146 13.16 -5.20 -11.07
C VAL A 146 11.86 -4.76 -11.76
N LEU A 147 10.75 -4.81 -11.03
CA LEU A 147 9.45 -4.32 -11.48
C LEU A 147 9.43 -2.80 -11.66
N VAL A 148 10.00 -2.02 -10.74
CA VAL A 148 9.99 -0.55 -10.79
C VAL A 148 10.70 -0.06 -12.04
N ASP A 149 11.90 -0.56 -12.32
CA ASP A 149 12.65 -0.14 -13.52
C ASP A 149 11.94 -0.57 -14.82
N GLN A 150 11.28 -1.72 -14.80
CA GLN A 150 10.48 -2.20 -15.92
C GLN A 150 9.19 -1.37 -16.12
N ILE A 151 8.47 -1.02 -15.06
CA ILE A 151 7.30 -0.12 -15.11
C ILE A 151 7.72 1.22 -15.70
N ILE A 152 8.79 1.82 -15.18
CA ILE A 152 9.29 3.12 -15.66
C ILE A 152 9.59 3.05 -17.16
N ARG A 153 10.22 1.97 -17.62
CA ARG A 153 10.50 1.78 -19.05
C ARG A 153 9.22 1.64 -19.87
N VAL A 154 8.24 0.86 -19.40
CA VAL A 154 6.98 0.62 -20.12
C VAL A 154 6.10 1.88 -20.17
N GLU A 155 6.02 2.62 -19.07
CA GLU A 155 5.10 3.74 -18.90
C GLU A 155 5.63 5.05 -19.50
N SER A 156 6.92 5.32 -19.36
CA SER A 156 7.51 6.60 -19.76
C SER A 156 8.73 6.46 -20.67
N GLY A 157 9.21 5.24 -20.95
CA GLY A 157 10.50 5.04 -21.61
C GLY A 157 11.68 5.57 -20.80
N GLY A 158 11.50 5.80 -19.49
CA GLY A 158 12.48 6.48 -18.62
C GLY A 158 12.42 8.01 -18.66
N ASN A 159 11.45 8.62 -19.36
CA ASN A 159 11.31 10.07 -19.43
C ASN A 159 10.51 10.61 -18.22
N ALA A 160 11.19 11.27 -17.28
CA ALA A 160 10.55 11.85 -16.10
C ALA A 160 9.56 12.98 -16.44
N SER A 161 9.64 13.59 -17.62
CA SER A 161 8.69 14.62 -18.07
C SER A 161 7.63 14.06 -19.02
N ALA A 162 7.52 12.73 -19.15
CA ALA A 162 6.49 12.10 -19.95
C ALA A 162 5.11 12.58 -19.47
N LYS A 163 4.27 12.97 -20.42
CA LYS A 163 2.91 13.41 -20.17
C LYS A 163 1.97 12.73 -21.14
N ASN A 164 0.92 12.15 -20.59
CA ASN A 164 -0.14 11.58 -21.38
C ASN A 164 -1.03 12.69 -21.97
N PRO A 165 -1.27 12.73 -23.29
CA PRO A 165 -2.15 13.74 -23.88
C PRO A 165 -3.63 13.53 -23.56
N LEU A 166 -4.03 12.33 -23.13
CA LEU A 166 -5.43 11.95 -22.88
C LEU A 166 -5.81 11.92 -21.39
N SER A 167 -4.88 12.20 -20.49
CA SER A 167 -5.15 12.17 -19.05
C SER A 167 -4.21 13.08 -18.27
N SER A 168 -4.38 13.10 -16.93
CA SER A 168 -3.44 13.81 -16.05
C SER A 168 -2.16 13.02 -15.79
N ALA A 169 -2.01 11.80 -16.33
CA ALA A 169 -0.84 10.95 -16.10
C ALA A 169 0.46 11.67 -16.53
N THR A 170 1.43 11.71 -15.62
CA THR A 170 2.70 12.41 -15.80
C THR A 170 3.78 11.71 -14.99
N GLY A 171 5.03 11.77 -15.45
CA GLY A 171 6.18 11.28 -14.70
C GLY A 171 6.62 9.88 -15.08
N LEU A 172 7.69 9.41 -14.44
CA LEU A 172 8.28 8.09 -14.69
C LEU A 172 7.27 6.95 -14.57
N GLY A 173 6.35 7.06 -13.60
CA GLY A 173 5.27 6.10 -13.35
C GLY A 173 3.91 6.48 -13.90
N GLN A 174 3.81 7.51 -14.75
CA GLN A 174 2.54 7.96 -15.36
C GLN A 174 1.39 8.14 -14.36
N PHE A 175 1.69 8.69 -13.18
CA PHE A 175 0.69 8.87 -12.12
C PHE A 175 -0.36 9.91 -12.50
N ILE A 176 -1.63 9.55 -12.40
CA ILE A 176 -2.73 10.52 -12.43
C ILE A 176 -2.72 11.39 -11.17
N ALA A 177 -3.30 12.60 -11.26
CA ALA A 177 -3.24 13.60 -10.20
C ALA A 177 -3.78 13.10 -8.85
N SER A 178 -4.91 12.39 -8.85
CA SER A 178 -5.54 11.89 -7.62
C SER A 178 -4.70 10.82 -6.91
N THR A 179 -4.20 9.82 -7.64
CA THR A 179 -3.33 8.78 -7.09
C THR A 179 -2.04 9.39 -6.57
N TRP A 180 -1.43 10.32 -7.31
CA TRP A 180 -0.23 11.02 -6.88
C TRP A 180 -0.43 11.75 -5.56
N LEU A 181 -1.48 12.55 -5.43
CA LEU A 181 -1.74 13.33 -4.21
C LEU A 181 -1.99 12.43 -2.99
N ARG A 182 -2.72 11.31 -3.16
CA ARG A 182 -2.86 10.29 -2.10
C ARG A 182 -1.50 9.77 -1.68
N MET A 183 -0.66 9.40 -2.64
CA MET A 183 0.64 8.81 -2.36
C MET A 183 1.58 9.81 -1.70
N MET A 184 1.58 11.07 -2.12
CA MET A 184 2.34 12.13 -1.45
C MET A 184 1.88 12.32 0.00
N GLN A 185 0.57 12.35 0.27
CA GLN A 185 0.06 12.45 1.64
C GLN A 185 0.49 11.27 2.52
N GLN A 186 0.57 10.07 1.94
CA GLN A 186 0.85 8.84 2.67
C GLN A 186 2.35 8.59 2.89
N TYR A 187 3.15 8.76 1.84
CA TYR A 187 4.56 8.39 1.82
C TYR A 187 5.50 9.58 2.02
N ARG A 188 5.03 10.81 1.72
CA ARG A 188 5.78 12.05 1.90
C ARG A 188 4.95 13.11 2.64
N PRO A 189 4.46 12.82 3.86
CA PRO A 189 3.65 13.76 4.64
C PRO A 189 4.42 15.05 4.98
N ASP A 190 5.75 14.99 5.01
CA ASP A 190 6.65 16.14 5.14
C ASP A 190 6.48 17.15 3.99
N LEU A 191 6.41 16.66 2.75
CA LEU A 191 6.16 17.49 1.57
C LEU A 191 4.69 17.86 1.44
N ALA A 192 3.80 16.91 1.72
CA ALA A 192 2.35 17.12 1.58
C ALA A 192 1.80 18.18 2.52
N SER A 193 2.40 18.34 3.71
CA SER A 193 1.99 19.36 4.69
C SER A 193 2.58 20.74 4.43
N SER A 194 3.63 20.85 3.62
CA SER A 194 4.39 22.09 3.41
C SER A 194 4.25 22.70 2.02
N MET A 195 3.72 21.95 1.04
CA MET A 195 3.62 22.37 -0.35
C MET A 195 2.17 22.58 -0.81
N SER A 196 1.96 23.45 -1.79
CA SER A 196 0.65 23.58 -2.44
C SER A 196 0.32 22.34 -3.27
N ARG A 197 -0.97 22.16 -3.60
CA ARG A 197 -1.44 21.07 -4.47
C ARG A 197 -0.71 21.06 -5.81
N GLU A 198 -0.52 22.23 -6.42
CA GLU A 198 0.14 22.39 -7.71
C GLU A 198 1.62 21.99 -7.62
N ALA A 199 2.30 22.41 -6.55
CA ALA A 199 3.70 22.07 -6.30
C ALA A 199 3.86 20.56 -6.05
N LEU A 200 2.95 19.94 -5.31
CA LEU A 200 2.93 18.48 -5.15
C LEU A 200 2.75 17.78 -6.48
N LEU A 201 1.79 18.21 -7.32
CA LEU A 201 1.57 17.60 -8.63
C LEU A 201 2.77 17.74 -9.58
N ALA A 202 3.56 18.81 -9.45
CA ALA A 202 4.75 19.05 -10.23
C ALA A 202 5.89 18.06 -9.91
N LEU A 203 5.94 17.54 -8.67
CA LEU A 203 6.92 16.54 -8.25
C LEU A 203 6.81 15.21 -9.01
N ARG A 204 5.75 14.99 -9.80
CA ARG A 204 5.70 13.85 -10.75
C ARG A 204 6.84 13.86 -11.75
N ASN A 205 7.32 15.06 -12.10
CA ASN A 205 8.46 15.25 -12.99
C ASN A 205 9.81 15.09 -12.29
N ASP A 206 9.84 15.04 -10.96
CA ASP A 206 11.08 14.75 -10.23
C ASP A 206 11.37 13.25 -10.31
N PRO A 207 12.49 12.83 -10.93
CA PRO A 207 12.77 11.42 -11.16
C PRO A 207 12.95 10.63 -9.85
N THR A 208 13.44 11.29 -8.78
CA THR A 208 13.67 10.65 -7.49
C THR A 208 12.34 10.38 -6.80
N ILE A 209 11.52 11.42 -6.65
CA ILE A 209 10.20 11.30 -6.01
C ILE A 209 9.28 10.39 -6.83
N SER A 210 9.31 10.50 -8.16
CA SER A 210 8.50 9.67 -9.04
C SER A 210 8.86 8.19 -8.91
N LYS A 211 10.17 7.86 -8.91
CA LYS A 211 10.63 6.47 -8.68
C LYS A 211 10.29 5.95 -7.29
N GLU A 212 10.40 6.80 -6.26
CA GLU A 212 9.98 6.49 -4.89
C GLU A 212 8.50 6.10 -4.86
N MET A 213 7.63 6.90 -5.50
CA MET A 213 6.20 6.61 -5.56
C MET A 213 5.89 5.36 -6.38
N VAL A 214 6.56 5.10 -7.51
CA VAL A 214 6.38 3.82 -8.24
C VAL A 214 6.72 2.63 -7.34
N THR A 215 7.81 2.74 -6.58
CA THR A 215 8.25 1.70 -5.63
C THR A 215 7.23 1.48 -4.53
N ALA A 216 6.71 2.56 -3.93
CA ALA A 216 5.69 2.48 -2.89
C ALA A 216 4.40 1.82 -3.41
N LEU A 217 3.94 2.19 -4.62
CA LEU A 217 2.72 1.61 -5.21
C LEU A 217 2.89 0.12 -5.52
N ALA A 218 4.07 -0.28 -6.00
CA ALA A 218 4.39 -1.69 -6.25
C ALA A 218 4.37 -2.51 -4.94
N ARG A 219 4.93 -1.96 -3.84
CA ARG A 219 4.88 -2.58 -2.51
C ARG A 219 3.47 -2.67 -1.94
N GLU A 220 2.63 -1.65 -2.17
CA GLU A 220 1.20 -1.70 -1.82
C GLU A 220 0.50 -2.85 -2.54
N GLY A 221 0.70 -2.94 -3.85
CA GLY A 221 0.12 -3.99 -4.69
C GLY A 221 0.57 -5.39 -4.26
N GLU A 222 1.86 -5.57 -4.01
CA GLU A 222 2.42 -6.84 -3.54
C GLU A 222 1.78 -7.27 -2.23
N SER A 223 1.78 -6.38 -1.24
CA SER A 223 1.21 -6.66 0.08
C SER A 223 -0.27 -7.02 -0.04
N TYR A 224 -1.02 -6.23 -0.81
CA TYR A 224 -2.46 -6.40 -1.01
C TYR A 224 -2.80 -7.74 -1.68
N LEU A 225 -2.04 -8.15 -2.69
CA LEU A 225 -2.24 -9.40 -3.43
C LEU A 225 -1.82 -10.62 -2.60
N ARG A 226 -0.66 -10.58 -1.93
CA ARG A 226 -0.20 -11.67 -1.04
C ARG A 226 -1.21 -11.93 0.08
N ALA A 227 -1.77 -10.86 0.66
CA ALA A 227 -2.78 -10.95 1.71
C ALA A 227 -4.05 -11.71 1.27
N ARG A 228 -4.29 -11.82 -0.04
CA ARG A 228 -5.46 -12.50 -0.64
C ARG A 228 -5.10 -13.83 -1.31
N GLY A 229 -3.89 -14.34 -1.05
CA GLY A 229 -3.45 -15.65 -1.54
C GLY A 229 -2.98 -15.65 -2.99
N HIS A 230 -2.85 -14.48 -3.63
CA HIS A 230 -2.34 -14.40 -4.98
C HIS A 230 -0.81 -14.58 -4.98
N GLN A 231 -0.31 -15.44 -5.87
CA GLN A 231 1.12 -15.43 -6.20
C GLN A 231 1.51 -14.08 -6.78
N ILE A 232 2.77 -13.68 -6.55
CA ILE A 232 3.31 -12.41 -7.02
C ILE A 232 4.18 -12.64 -8.23
N THR A 233 3.84 -11.95 -9.30
CA THR A 233 4.59 -11.87 -10.56
C THR A 233 4.68 -10.40 -10.97
N ALA A 234 5.61 -10.07 -11.87
CA ALA A 234 5.72 -8.72 -12.39
C ALA A 234 4.43 -8.29 -13.12
N GLY A 235 3.78 -9.17 -13.87
CA GLY A 235 2.49 -8.88 -14.53
C GLY A 235 1.36 -8.61 -13.54
N ARG A 236 1.29 -9.36 -12.43
CA ARG A 236 0.26 -9.14 -11.40
C ARG A 236 0.43 -7.82 -10.65
N LEU A 237 1.67 -7.43 -10.37
CA LEU A 237 1.95 -6.12 -9.80
C LEU A 237 1.71 -5.00 -10.82
N TYR A 238 1.94 -5.26 -12.11
CA TYR A 238 1.53 -4.36 -13.18
C TYR A 238 0.01 -4.19 -13.23
N LEU A 239 -0.77 -5.24 -13.01
CA LEU A 239 -2.23 -5.11 -12.86
C LEU A 239 -2.60 -4.20 -11.68
N CYS A 240 -1.90 -4.25 -10.55
CA CYS A 240 -2.13 -3.32 -9.44
C CYS A 240 -1.83 -1.88 -9.82
N HIS A 241 -0.76 -1.65 -10.58
CA HIS A 241 -0.42 -0.32 -11.10
C HIS A 241 -1.50 0.20 -12.06
N PHE A 242 -2.01 -0.68 -12.93
CA PHE A 242 -2.92 -0.36 -14.01
C PHE A 242 -4.39 -0.21 -13.56
N LEU A 243 -4.91 -1.19 -12.82
CA LEU A 243 -6.33 -1.28 -12.40
C LEU A 243 -6.54 -0.88 -10.94
N GLY A 244 -5.46 -0.56 -10.22
CA GLY A 244 -5.49 -0.51 -8.76
C GLY A 244 -5.47 -1.91 -8.14
N ALA A 245 -5.20 -1.97 -6.84
CA ALA A 245 -5.03 -3.23 -6.13
C ALA A 245 -6.32 -4.10 -6.11
N GLU A 246 -7.49 -3.49 -5.88
CA GLU A 246 -8.78 -4.19 -5.90
C GLU A 246 -9.13 -4.67 -7.31
N GLY A 247 -8.96 -3.83 -8.34
CA GLY A 247 -9.19 -4.24 -9.73
C GLY A 247 -8.31 -5.42 -10.14
N ALA A 248 -7.04 -5.42 -9.72
CA ALA A 248 -6.16 -6.57 -9.89
C ALA A 248 -6.67 -7.82 -9.17
N ASN A 249 -7.15 -7.69 -7.92
CA ASN A 249 -7.74 -8.81 -7.20
C ASN A 249 -9.02 -9.36 -7.85
N MET A 250 -9.88 -8.49 -8.38
CA MET A 250 -11.07 -8.90 -9.11
C MET A 250 -10.69 -9.71 -10.35
N VAL A 251 -9.73 -9.23 -11.15
CA VAL A 251 -9.20 -9.97 -12.31
C VAL A 251 -8.59 -11.31 -11.89
N LEU A 252 -7.77 -11.32 -10.84
CA LEU A 252 -7.04 -12.52 -10.42
C LEU A 252 -7.94 -13.57 -9.76
N SER A 253 -9.03 -13.15 -9.14
CA SER A 253 -10.01 -14.04 -8.49
C SER A 253 -11.10 -14.53 -9.44
N ALA A 254 -11.28 -13.88 -10.59
CA ALA A 254 -12.29 -14.25 -11.57
C ALA A 254 -11.85 -15.44 -12.44
N GLN A 255 -12.84 -16.16 -12.97
CA GLN A 255 -12.63 -17.27 -13.89
C GLN A 255 -12.14 -16.75 -15.24
N ASP A 256 -11.18 -17.46 -15.84
CA ASP A 256 -10.49 -17.02 -17.04
C ASP A 256 -11.41 -16.77 -18.24
N THR A 257 -12.54 -17.50 -18.33
CA THR A 257 -13.52 -17.39 -19.41
C THR A 257 -14.50 -16.22 -19.25
N GLN A 258 -14.57 -15.60 -18.07
CA GLN A 258 -15.46 -14.46 -17.86
C GLN A 258 -15.00 -13.25 -18.70
N LEU A 259 -15.94 -12.43 -19.14
CA LEU A 259 -15.61 -11.18 -19.82
C LEU A 259 -15.19 -10.13 -18.80
N VAL A 260 -14.27 -9.26 -19.22
CA VAL A 260 -13.81 -8.14 -18.38
C VAL A 260 -14.98 -7.24 -17.98
N VAL A 261 -15.94 -7.00 -18.88
CA VAL A 261 -17.12 -6.16 -18.60
C VAL A 261 -18.02 -6.75 -17.51
N ASP A 262 -18.13 -8.07 -17.42
CA ASP A 262 -18.97 -8.75 -16.43
C ASP A 262 -18.32 -8.73 -15.05
N VAL A 263 -16.99 -8.76 -15.00
CA VAL A 263 -16.22 -8.75 -13.74
C VAL A 263 -15.99 -7.34 -13.23
N MET A 264 -15.63 -6.43 -14.13
CA MET A 264 -15.11 -5.10 -13.78
C MET A 264 -16.04 -3.95 -14.19
N GLY A 265 -17.16 -4.24 -14.85
CA GLY A 265 -18.15 -3.25 -15.26
C GLY A 265 -17.78 -2.46 -16.53
N GLN A 266 -18.80 -1.81 -17.10
CA GLN A 266 -18.67 -0.99 -18.31
C GLN A 266 -17.75 0.23 -18.10
N GLY A 267 -17.60 0.68 -16.85
CA GLY A 267 -16.69 1.76 -16.49
C GLY A 267 -15.25 1.49 -16.89
N VAL A 268 -14.75 0.28 -16.61
CA VAL A 268 -13.41 -0.16 -16.99
C VAL A 268 -13.25 -0.29 -18.50
N ILE A 269 -14.30 -0.63 -19.24
CA ILE A 269 -14.25 -0.70 -20.71
C ILE A 269 -14.24 0.69 -21.35
N ASN A 270 -15.07 1.62 -20.89
CA ASN A 270 -15.09 2.99 -21.39
C ASN A 270 -13.74 3.68 -21.17
N ALA A 271 -13.15 3.36 -20.04
CA ALA A 271 -11.82 3.74 -19.64
C ALA A 271 -10.75 3.09 -20.52
N ASN A 272 -10.87 1.80 -20.77
CA ASN A 272 -9.87 1.03 -21.47
C ASN A 272 -10.53 0.37 -22.68
N PRO A 273 -10.78 1.10 -23.79
CA PRO A 273 -11.51 0.53 -24.92
C PRO A 273 -10.87 -0.74 -25.50
N PHE A 274 -9.54 -0.90 -25.36
CA PHE A 274 -8.84 -2.11 -25.78
C PHE A 274 -9.23 -3.38 -24.99
N LEU A 275 -9.86 -3.22 -23.83
CA LEU A 275 -10.42 -4.32 -23.02
C LEU A 275 -11.81 -4.76 -23.49
N ALA A 276 -12.44 -4.04 -24.43
CA ALA A 276 -13.75 -4.40 -24.96
C ALA A 276 -13.72 -5.81 -25.59
N GLY A 277 -14.66 -6.65 -25.17
CA GLY A 277 -14.77 -8.04 -25.63
C GLY A 277 -13.64 -8.96 -25.18
N LYS A 278 -12.75 -8.53 -24.27
CA LYS A 278 -11.69 -9.37 -23.72
C LYS A 278 -12.20 -10.23 -22.58
N THR A 279 -11.59 -11.41 -22.45
CA THR A 279 -11.76 -12.29 -21.29
C THR A 279 -10.78 -11.96 -20.18
N ILE A 280 -11.03 -12.46 -18.97
CA ILE A 280 -10.11 -12.34 -17.84
C ILE A 280 -8.74 -12.98 -18.15
N ALA A 281 -8.71 -14.13 -18.83
CA ALA A 281 -7.45 -14.73 -19.31
C ALA A 281 -6.66 -13.74 -20.17
N ASN A 282 -7.31 -13.07 -21.12
CA ASN A 282 -6.61 -12.11 -21.99
C ASN A 282 -5.96 -10.96 -21.20
N VAL A 283 -6.57 -10.50 -20.10
CA VAL A 283 -6.01 -9.43 -19.27
C VAL A 283 -4.83 -9.91 -18.44
N LYS A 284 -4.94 -11.10 -17.86
CA LYS A 284 -3.83 -11.74 -17.12
C LYS A 284 -2.62 -11.92 -18.05
N ASP A 285 -2.84 -12.52 -19.22
CA ASP A 285 -1.78 -12.78 -20.21
C ASP A 285 -1.17 -11.50 -20.76
N TRP A 286 -1.99 -10.48 -21.01
CA TRP A 286 -1.51 -9.17 -21.45
C TRP A 286 -0.57 -8.54 -20.42
N ALA A 287 -0.93 -8.58 -19.14
CA ALA A 287 -0.10 -8.01 -18.08
C ALA A 287 1.20 -8.78 -17.90
N GLU A 288 1.18 -10.12 -17.93
CA GLU A 288 2.41 -10.93 -17.88
C GLU A 288 3.29 -10.69 -19.12
N SER A 289 2.69 -10.58 -20.31
CA SER A 289 3.40 -10.30 -21.56
C SER A 289 4.09 -8.93 -21.53
N LYS A 290 3.41 -7.91 -20.99
CA LYS A 290 3.98 -6.56 -20.81
C LYS A 290 5.24 -6.54 -19.95
N MET A 291 5.34 -7.51 -19.06
CA MET A 291 6.40 -7.59 -18.07
C MET A 291 7.48 -8.63 -18.40
N SER A 292 7.29 -9.45 -19.45
CA SER A 292 8.15 -10.61 -19.69
C SER A 292 9.32 -10.41 -20.66
N HIS A 293 9.26 -9.65 -21.77
CA HIS A 293 10.40 -9.63 -22.75
C HIS A 293 10.71 -8.30 -23.48
N LYS A 294 11.97 -8.23 -23.95
CA LYS A 294 12.65 -7.16 -24.73
C LYS A 294 11.86 -6.76 -25.99
N GLY A 295 11.30 -5.55 -26.02
CA GLY A 295 10.74 -4.99 -27.24
C GLY A 295 9.72 -3.91 -26.92
N GLY A 296 10.06 -2.66 -27.23
CA GLY A 296 9.14 -1.54 -27.21
C GLY A 296 8.01 -1.72 -28.22
N GLY A 297 7.03 -2.54 -27.88
CA GLY A 297 5.71 -2.47 -28.49
C GLY A 297 4.97 -1.31 -27.83
N SER A 298 4.93 -0.15 -28.51
CA SER A 298 3.99 0.90 -28.17
C SER A 298 2.59 0.28 -28.14
N LEU A 299 1.84 0.52 -27.07
CA LEU A 299 0.40 0.35 -27.15
C LEU A 299 -0.18 1.60 -27.80
N PRO A 300 -1.32 1.47 -28.52
CA PRO A 300 -2.15 2.60 -28.88
C PRO A 300 -2.50 3.41 -27.63
N THR A 301 -2.77 4.68 -27.85
CA THR A 301 -3.07 5.73 -26.87
C THR A 301 -3.73 5.24 -25.59
N ALA A 302 -3.16 5.71 -24.48
CA ALA A 302 -3.45 5.35 -23.11
C ALA A 302 -4.95 5.34 -22.74
N PRO A 303 -5.32 4.50 -21.77
CA PRO A 303 -6.70 4.41 -21.34
C PRO A 303 -7.20 5.66 -20.61
N ILE A 304 -8.45 5.98 -20.88
CA ILE A 304 -9.36 6.79 -20.09
C ILE A 304 -9.58 6.12 -18.73
N ILE A 305 -9.98 6.86 -17.70
CA ILE A 305 -10.03 6.40 -16.30
C ILE A 305 -11.31 5.57 -16.03
N PRO A 306 -11.25 4.39 -15.36
CA PRO A 306 -12.43 3.61 -14.96
C PRO A 306 -13.44 4.43 -14.17
N LEU A 307 -14.75 4.23 -14.39
CA LEU A 307 -15.79 4.96 -13.66
C LEU A 307 -15.66 4.83 -12.14
N GLU A 308 -15.12 3.71 -11.61
CA GLU A 308 -14.85 3.59 -10.17
C GLU A 308 -13.70 4.51 -9.71
N VAL A 309 -12.67 4.69 -10.54
CA VAL A 309 -11.56 5.61 -10.27
C VAL A 309 -11.97 7.06 -10.50
N GLN A 310 -12.91 7.34 -11.43
CA GLN A 310 -13.53 8.65 -11.58
C GLN A 310 -14.45 8.97 -10.39
N ALA A 311 -15.22 8.01 -9.89
CA ALA A 311 -16.05 8.15 -8.70
C ALA A 311 -15.18 8.38 -7.46
N TYR A 312 -14.08 7.64 -7.31
CA TYR A 312 -13.08 7.85 -6.28
C TYR A 312 -12.42 9.23 -6.39
N ALA A 313 -12.01 9.65 -7.59
CA ALA A 313 -11.46 10.99 -7.84
C ALA A 313 -12.47 12.10 -7.53
N LYS A 314 -13.76 11.91 -7.86
CA LYS A 314 -14.84 12.86 -7.53
C LYS A 314 -15.06 12.97 -6.02
N VAL A 315 -15.02 11.85 -5.30
CA VAL A 315 -15.15 11.81 -3.83
C VAL A 315 -13.95 12.50 -3.17
N ILE A 316 -12.73 12.24 -3.64
CA ILE A 316 -11.51 12.91 -3.14
C ILE A 316 -11.51 14.41 -3.48
N ASP A 317 -11.89 14.82 -4.69
CA ASP A 317 -12.00 16.25 -5.04
C ASP A 317 -13.07 16.97 -4.21
N THR A 318 -14.15 16.27 -3.82
CA THR A 318 -15.19 16.82 -2.93
C THR A 318 -14.66 16.97 -1.50
N LEU A 319 -13.88 16.00 -1.01
CA LEU A 319 -13.27 16.03 0.32
C LEU A 319 -12.15 17.08 0.42
N VAL A 320 -11.33 17.23 -0.61
CA VAL A 320 -10.25 18.23 -0.66
C VAL A 320 -10.82 19.66 -0.78
N LYS A 321 -11.92 19.86 -1.51
CA LYS A 321 -12.61 21.17 -1.56
C LYS A 321 -13.32 21.55 -0.26
N SER A 322 -13.57 20.59 0.64
CA SER A 322 -14.20 20.84 1.94
C SER A 322 -13.22 21.10 3.08
N GLN A 323 -11.91 21.11 2.79
CA GLN A 323 -10.84 21.36 3.77
C GLN A 323 -9.90 22.52 3.36
N ILE A 324 -10.35 23.39 2.45
CA ILE A 324 -9.77 24.71 2.18
C ILE A 324 -10.84 25.76 2.50
#